data_AF-A0A650CX42-F1
#
_entry.id   AF-A0A650CX42-F1
#
_cell.length_a   1.000
_cell.length_b   1.000
_cell.length_c   1.000
_cell.angle_alpha   90.00
_cell.angle_beta   90.00
_cell.angle_gamma   90.00
#
_symmetry.space_group_name_H-M   'P 1'
#
loop_
_entity.id
_entity.type
_entity.pdbx_description
1 polymer ?
#
loop_
_entity_poly.entity_id
_entity_poly.type
_entity_poly.pdbx_seq_one_letter_code
_entity_poly.pdbx_strand_id
1 'polypeptide(L)'
;MISRIKENFSFIGLGPVKVKIKQKITPKIEELIKSLCDKRTTLILDEIQDVKAGINYLILVFHRLLNTCPNLSIIFTGSEIGLMKTLLEQKGEQLLAGRNPVKITLKPWDYETAKEYLKLGLEECGVAYSDKEIHEALSILGTLVG
;
A
#
# COMPACT_ATOMS: atom_id res chain seq x y z
N MET A 1 8.17 18.88 21.16
CA MET A 1 6.86 19.10 20.51
C MET A 1 6.38 17.79 19.85
N ILE A 2 6.23 16.72 20.64
CA ILE A 2 5.93 15.34 20.16
C ILE A 2 4.82 14.66 21.01
N SER A 3 4.23 15.33 22.00
CA SER A 3 3.34 14.68 22.98
C SER A 3 1.84 14.94 22.82
N ARG A 4 1.32 15.31 21.63
CA ARG A 4 -0.10 15.72 21.49
C ARG A 4 -0.96 14.98 20.46
N ILE A 5 -0.51 13.82 19.98
CA ILE A 5 -1.31 12.93 19.12
C ILE A 5 -1.61 11.63 19.87
N LYS A 6 -2.33 11.71 20.99
CA LYS A 6 -2.80 10.53 21.74
C LYS A 6 -4.21 10.61 22.29
N GLU A 7 -4.97 11.65 21.98
CA GLU A 7 -6.38 11.73 22.36
C GLU A 7 -7.23 11.76 21.10
N ASN A 8 -7.97 10.68 20.85
CA ASN A 8 -9.33 10.67 20.28
C ASN A 8 -9.80 9.30 19.78
N PHE A 9 -9.34 8.18 20.36
CA PHE A 9 -9.92 6.87 20.03
C PHE A 9 -10.03 5.99 21.27
N SER A 10 -11.19 6.03 21.92
CA SER A 10 -11.64 5.00 22.85
C SER A 10 -13.03 4.54 22.42
N PHE A 11 -13.09 3.40 21.74
CA PHE A 11 -14.32 2.64 21.57
C PHE A 11 -14.48 1.76 22.81
N ILE A 12 -15.41 2.11 23.71
CA ILE A 12 -15.82 1.24 24.81
C ILE A 12 -17.31 0.98 24.59
N GLY A 13 -17.63 -0.21 24.10
CA GLY A 13 -19.00 -0.69 23.96
C GLY A 13 -19.39 -1.49 25.20
N LEU A 14 -20.18 -0.89 26.09
CA LEU A 14 -20.97 -1.62 27.10
C LEU A 14 -22.45 -1.25 26.89
N GLY A 15 -23.24 -2.22 26.42
CA GLY A 15 -24.71 -2.10 26.37
C GLY A 15 -25.34 -1.54 25.07
N PRO A 16 -26.68 -1.46 25.01
CA PRO A 16 -27.47 -1.39 23.77
C PRO A 16 -27.52 0.00 23.11
N VAL A 17 -26.65 0.92 23.49
CA VAL A 17 -26.68 2.30 22.99
C VAL A 17 -25.71 2.42 21.80
N LYS A 18 -26.26 2.42 20.58
CA LYS A 18 -25.52 2.78 19.36
C LYS A 18 -25.37 4.31 19.29
N VAL A 19 -24.28 4.86 19.81
CA VAL A 19 -23.92 6.27 19.60
C VAL A 19 -23.29 6.42 18.20
N LYS A 20 -24.00 7.07 17.27
CA LYS A 20 -23.42 7.50 15.98
C LYS A 20 -22.57 8.76 16.21
N ILE A 21 -21.25 8.58 16.33
CA ILE A 21 -20.30 9.69 16.31
C ILE A 21 -20.20 10.20 14.86
N LYS A 22 -20.83 11.34 14.56
CA LYS A 22 -20.59 12.08 13.31
C LYS A 22 -19.24 12.78 13.42
N GLN A 23 -18.17 12.14 12.93
CA GLN A 23 -16.88 12.80 12.77
C GLN A 23 -17.03 13.94 11.74
N LYS A 24 -16.83 15.18 12.17
CA LYS A 24 -16.72 16.33 11.25
C LYS A 24 -15.42 16.18 10.48
N ILE A 25 -15.54 15.98 9.17
CA ILE A 25 -14.40 16.07 8.25
C ILE A 25 -13.87 17.50 8.35
N THR A 26 -12.57 17.66 8.59
CA THR A 26 -11.97 18.98 8.66
C THR A 26 -11.93 19.60 7.26
N PRO A 27 -12.09 20.94 7.11
CA PRO A 27 -12.09 21.62 5.81
C PRO A 27 -10.87 21.28 4.92
N LYS A 28 -9.72 20.99 5.53
CA LYS A 28 -8.50 20.55 4.84
C LYS A 28 -8.65 19.19 4.13
N ILE A 29 -9.40 18.25 4.70
CA ILE A 29 -9.66 16.97 4.06
C ILE A 29 -10.62 17.16 2.88
N GLU A 30 -11.59 18.07 2.99
CA GLU A 30 -12.48 18.40 1.87
C GLU A 30 -11.71 19.05 0.71
N GLU A 31 -10.81 19.99 1.02
CA GLU A 31 -9.91 20.61 0.05
C GLU A 31 -8.98 19.58 -0.61
N LEU A 32 -8.41 18.66 0.18
CA LEU A 32 -7.62 17.55 -0.33
C LEU A 32 -8.44 16.67 -1.28
N ILE A 33 -9.64 16.21 -0.87
CA ILE A 33 -10.52 15.40 -1.72
C ILE A 33 -10.84 16.13 -3.01
N LYS A 34 -11.16 17.43 -2.95
CA LYS A 34 -11.45 18.25 -4.12
C LYS A 34 -10.24 18.31 -5.05
N SER A 35 -9.04 18.54 -4.51
CA SER A 35 -7.80 18.56 -5.30
C SER A 35 -7.51 17.23 -6.00
N LEU A 36 -7.86 16.10 -5.37
CA LEU A 36 -7.72 14.76 -5.93
C LEU A 36 -8.75 14.48 -7.04
N CYS A 37 -9.94 15.08 -6.94
CA CYS A 37 -11.05 14.90 -7.89
C CYS A 37 -10.93 15.80 -9.14
N ASP A 38 -10.40 17.03 -9.00
CA ASP A 38 -10.42 18.05 -10.07
C ASP A 38 -9.50 17.70 -11.25
N LYS A 39 -8.51 16.82 -11.05
CA LYS A 39 -7.53 16.42 -12.07
C LYS A 39 -7.40 14.91 -12.16
N ARG A 40 -6.83 14.43 -13.27
CA ARG A 40 -6.34 13.04 -13.36
C ARG A 40 -5.18 12.89 -12.37
N THR A 41 -5.40 12.07 -11.35
CA THR A 41 -4.51 11.97 -10.20
C THR A 41 -4.21 10.51 -9.90
N THR A 42 -2.94 10.20 -9.63
CA THR A 42 -2.53 8.89 -9.10
C THR A 42 -2.06 9.07 -7.67
N LEU A 43 -2.78 8.44 -6.73
CA LEU A 43 -2.39 8.38 -5.32
C LEU A 43 -1.60 7.09 -5.09
N ILE A 44 -0.35 7.20 -4.64
CA ILE A 44 0.51 6.07 -4.31
C ILE A 44 0.67 5.99 -2.78
N LEU A 45 0.36 4.84 -2.21
CA LEU A 45 0.46 4.57 -0.77
C LEU A 45 1.42 3.40 -0.55
N ASP A 46 2.63 3.71 -0.07
CA ASP A 46 3.64 2.70 0.19
C ASP A 46 3.43 2.06 1.57
N GLU A 47 3.63 0.74 1.68
CA GLU A 47 3.50 -0.08 2.89
C GLU A 47 2.22 0.24 3.69
N ILE A 48 1.08 0.17 3.03
CA ILE A 48 -0.22 0.60 3.58
C ILE A 48 -0.62 -0.16 4.86
N GLN A 49 -0.01 -1.32 5.13
CA GLN A 49 -0.17 -2.04 6.39
C GLN A 49 0.41 -1.32 7.61
N ASP A 50 1.36 -0.40 7.45
CA ASP A 50 1.93 0.37 8.57
C ASP A 50 0.89 1.26 9.24
N VAL A 51 -0.23 1.50 8.54
CA VAL A 51 -1.46 2.07 9.09
C VAL A 51 -2.22 1.00 9.89
N LYS A 52 -1.54 0.38 10.87
CA LYS A 52 -1.98 -0.81 11.64
C LYS A 52 -3.37 -0.69 12.29
N ALA A 53 -3.80 0.52 12.63
CA ALA A 53 -5.10 0.80 13.26
C ALA A 53 -6.16 1.36 12.30
N GLY A 54 -5.83 1.59 11.03
CA GLY A 54 -6.63 2.40 10.11
C GLY A 54 -7.11 1.70 8.84
N ILE A 55 -6.84 0.41 8.63
CA ILE A 55 -7.17 -0.22 7.33
C ILE A 55 -8.67 -0.19 7.02
N ASN A 56 -9.52 -0.39 8.03
CA ASN A 56 -10.98 -0.25 7.89
C ASN A 56 -11.41 1.20 7.58
N TYR A 57 -10.66 2.18 8.09
CA TYR A 57 -10.87 3.59 7.76
C TYR A 57 -10.43 3.91 6.33
N LEU A 58 -9.33 3.32 5.87
CA LEU A 58 -8.87 3.44 4.49
C LEU A 58 -9.89 2.87 3.50
N ILE A 59 -10.54 1.74 3.83
CA ILE A 59 -11.64 1.20 3.02
C ILE A 59 -12.76 2.22 2.84
N LEU A 60 -13.17 2.91 3.92
CA LEU A 60 -14.20 3.95 3.88
C LEU A 60 -13.77 5.14 3.00
N VAL A 61 -12.53 5.58 3.15
CA VAL A 61 -11.96 6.70 2.37
C VAL A 61 -11.86 6.33 0.90
N PHE A 62 -11.32 5.16 0.56
CA PHE A 62 -11.23 4.67 -0.82
C PHE A 62 -12.60 4.52 -1.45
N HIS A 63 -13.57 3.97 -0.72
CA HIS A 63 -14.93 3.86 -1.22
C HIS A 63 -15.50 5.22 -1.62
N ARG A 64 -15.34 6.24 -0.76
CA ARG A 64 -15.81 7.60 -1.06
C ARG A 64 -15.05 8.25 -2.21
N LEU A 65 -13.73 8.16 -2.21
CA LEU A 65 -12.87 8.74 -3.25
C LEU A 65 -13.16 8.13 -4.62
N LEU A 66 -13.21 6.81 -4.74
CA LEU A 66 -13.49 6.11 -6.00
C LEU A 66 -14.92 6.36 -6.51
N ASN A 67 -15.86 6.72 -5.63
CA ASN A 67 -17.22 7.14 -6.03
C ASN A 67 -17.29 8.60 -6.50
N THR A 68 -16.43 9.47 -5.95
CA THR A 68 -16.56 10.93 -6.13
C THR A 68 -15.55 11.47 -7.16
N CYS A 69 -14.40 10.82 -7.30
CA CYS A 69 -13.30 11.23 -8.17
C CYS A 69 -13.10 10.21 -9.31
N PRO A 70 -13.82 10.33 -10.46
CA PRO A 70 -13.72 9.37 -11.55
C PRO A 70 -12.33 9.30 -12.22
N ASN A 71 -11.51 10.35 -12.06
CA ASN A 71 -10.17 10.44 -12.64
C ASN A 71 -9.05 10.07 -11.64
N LEU A 72 -9.40 9.52 -10.48
CA LEU A 72 -8.45 9.09 -9.46
C LEU A 72 -8.06 7.62 -9.67
N SER A 73 -6.76 7.36 -9.76
CA SER A 73 -6.20 6.01 -9.63
C SER A 73 -5.50 5.88 -8.28
N ILE A 74 -5.70 4.75 -7.60
CA ILE A 74 -5.05 4.48 -6.32
C ILE A 74 -4.14 3.26 -6.51
N ILE A 75 -2.87 3.42 -6.18
CA ILE A 75 -1.86 2.36 -6.12
C ILE A 75 -1.45 2.23 -4.66
N PHE A 76 -1.40 1.01 -4.16
CA PHE A 76 -0.82 0.75 -2.85
C PHE A 76 0.08 -0.47 -2.92
N THR A 77 1.12 -0.47 -2.09
CA THR A 77 2.06 -1.57 -1.91
C THR A 77 1.87 -2.18 -0.52
N GLY A 78 2.37 -3.40 -0.34
CA GLY A 78 2.41 -4.03 0.97
C GLY A 78 3.16 -5.34 0.94
N SER A 79 4.17 -5.47 1.80
CA SER A 79 4.89 -6.71 2.06
C SER A 79 4.08 -7.71 2.93
N GLU A 80 3.17 -7.22 3.78
CA GLU A 80 2.30 -8.08 4.59
C GLU A 80 1.04 -8.56 3.85
N ILE A 81 1.11 -9.78 3.29
CA ILE A 81 0.03 -10.41 2.52
C ILE A 81 -1.31 -10.46 3.29
N GLY A 82 -1.28 -10.68 4.60
CA GLY A 82 -2.48 -10.81 5.44
C GLY A 82 -3.33 -9.55 5.50
N LEU A 83 -2.71 -8.39 5.74
CA LEU A 83 -3.39 -7.10 5.77
C LEU A 83 -3.78 -6.64 4.35
N MET A 84 -2.99 -7.02 3.34
CA MET A 84 -3.33 -6.75 1.94
C MET A 84 -4.58 -7.51 1.53
N LYS A 85 -4.74 -8.74 2.00
CA LYS A 85 -5.94 -9.54 1.76
C LYS A 85 -7.22 -8.81 2.18
N THR A 86 -7.18 -8.09 3.31
CA THR A 86 -8.32 -7.31 3.79
C THR A 86 -8.73 -6.22 2.79
N LEU A 87 -7.78 -5.47 2.21
CA LEU A 87 -8.10 -4.46 1.19
C LEU A 87 -8.51 -5.08 -0.15
N LEU A 88 -7.84 -6.16 -0.53
CA LEU A 88 -7.90 -6.76 -1.86
C LEU A 88 -9.08 -7.71 -2.07
N GLU A 89 -9.61 -8.31 -1.01
CA GLU A 89 -10.61 -9.41 -1.10
C GLU A 89 -11.95 -9.03 -0.48
N GLN A 90 -12.44 -7.84 -0.83
CA GLN A 90 -13.71 -7.35 -0.34
C GLN A 90 -14.88 -8.00 -1.10
N LYS A 91 -15.84 -8.62 -0.39
CA LYS A 91 -16.96 -9.40 -0.97
C LYS A 91 -18.31 -9.09 -0.32
N GLY A 92 -19.40 -9.38 -1.04
CA GLY A 92 -20.76 -9.26 -0.51
C GLY A 92 -21.15 -7.81 -0.21
N GLU A 93 -21.61 -7.53 1.01
CA GLU A 93 -22.07 -6.21 1.45
C GLU A 93 -20.92 -5.23 1.82
N GLN A 94 -19.68 -5.61 1.57
CA GLN A 94 -18.51 -4.79 1.89
C GLN A 94 -18.37 -3.59 0.95
N LEU A 95 -17.78 -2.49 1.44
CA LEU A 95 -17.79 -1.18 0.75
C LEU A 95 -17.05 -1.17 -0.59
N LEU A 96 -16.01 -1.97 -0.74
CA LEU A 96 -15.26 -2.12 -1.98
C LEU A 96 -15.66 -3.38 -2.76
N ALA A 97 -16.73 -4.06 -2.36
CA ALA A 97 -17.21 -5.23 -3.09
C ALA A 97 -17.54 -4.86 -4.55
N GLY A 98 -17.11 -5.71 -5.48
CA GLY A 98 -17.23 -5.47 -6.92
C GLY A 98 -16.16 -4.54 -7.51
N ARG A 99 -15.37 -3.86 -6.68
CA ARG A 99 -14.19 -3.09 -7.10
C ARG A 99 -12.93 -3.91 -6.88
N ASN A 100 -12.76 -4.96 -7.69
CA ASN A 100 -11.58 -5.80 -7.60
C ASN A 100 -10.35 -5.00 -8.08
N PRO A 101 -9.38 -4.73 -7.19
CA PRO A 101 -8.16 -4.05 -7.59
C PRO A 101 -7.31 -4.97 -8.49
N VAL A 102 -6.53 -4.34 -9.37
CA VAL A 102 -5.50 -5.06 -10.13
C VAL A 102 -4.40 -5.48 -9.16
N LYS A 103 -4.11 -6.79 -9.10
CA LYS A 103 -3.06 -7.34 -8.25
C LYS A 103 -1.79 -7.53 -9.07
N ILE A 104 -0.73 -6.85 -8.66
CA ILE A 104 0.63 -7.07 -9.18
C ILE A 104 1.45 -7.68 -8.05
N THR A 105 1.96 -8.88 -8.26
CA THR A 105 2.81 -9.58 -7.29
C THR A 105 4.24 -9.56 -7.80
N LEU A 106 5.11 -8.84 -7.09
CA LEU A 106 6.54 -8.92 -7.32
C LEU A 106 7.07 -10.20 -6.69
N LYS A 107 7.66 -11.06 -7.52
CA LYS A 107 8.30 -12.30 -7.09
C LYS A 107 9.82 -12.09 -7.06
N PRO A 108 10.57 -12.92 -6.31
CA PRO A 108 12.01 -13.05 -6.54
C PRO A 108 12.25 -13.26 -8.03
N TRP A 109 13.34 -12.70 -8.54
CA TRP A 109 13.71 -12.92 -9.93
C TRP A 109 14.03 -14.39 -10.17
N ASP A 110 13.86 -14.82 -11.42
CA ASP A 110 14.47 -16.06 -11.84
C ASP A 110 16.01 -15.90 -11.84
N TYR A 111 16.68 -17.05 -11.86
CA TYR A 111 18.13 -17.10 -11.73
C TYR A 111 18.86 -16.29 -12.82
N GLU A 112 18.40 -16.36 -14.08
CA GLU A 112 19.07 -15.68 -15.18
C GLU A 112 18.84 -14.17 -15.13
N THR A 113 17.62 -13.72 -14.80
CA THR A 113 17.34 -12.29 -14.57
C THR A 113 18.21 -11.73 -13.44
N ALA A 114 18.34 -12.45 -12.32
CA ALA A 114 19.18 -12.01 -11.20
C ALA A 114 20.68 -11.98 -11.57
N LYS A 115 21.13 -12.97 -12.36
CA LYS A 115 22.50 -13.04 -12.89
C LYS A 115 22.81 -11.86 -13.80
N GLU A 116 21.92 -11.58 -14.75
CA GLU A 116 22.09 -10.47 -15.69
C GLU A 116 22.08 -9.12 -14.97
N TYR A 117 21.21 -8.95 -13.97
CA TYR A 117 21.18 -7.76 -13.14
C TYR A 117 22.52 -7.50 -12.42
N LEU A 118 23.10 -8.54 -11.80
CA LEU A 118 24.39 -8.40 -11.12
C LEU A 118 25.51 -8.06 -12.09
N LYS A 119 25.56 -8.74 -13.24
CA LYS A 119 26.54 -8.47 -14.29
C LYS A 119 26.44 -7.03 -14.78
N LEU A 120 25.24 -6.60 -15.16
CA LEU A 120 25.00 -5.25 -15.66
C LEU A 120 25.40 -4.19 -14.63
N GLY A 121 25.00 -4.34 -13.37
CA GLY A 121 25.35 -3.39 -12.31
C GLY A 121 26.86 -3.33 -12.04
N LEU A 122 27.57 -4.45 -12.08
CA LEU A 122 29.02 -4.49 -11.91
C LEU A 122 29.75 -3.85 -13.10
N GLU A 123 29.28 -4.09 -14.32
CA GLU A 123 29.80 -3.46 -15.54
C GLU A 123 29.61 -1.94 -15.52
N GLU A 124 28.41 -1.46 -15.16
CA GLU A 124 28.10 -0.03 -15.02
C GLU A 124 28.99 0.64 -13.94
N CYS A 125 29.38 -0.10 -12.91
CA CYS A 125 30.30 0.38 -11.88
C CYS A 125 31.79 0.23 -12.25
N GLY A 126 32.13 -0.38 -13.41
CA GLY A 126 33.50 -0.64 -13.82
C GLY A 126 34.22 -1.68 -12.95
N VAL A 127 33.47 -2.56 -12.28
CA VAL A 127 34.02 -3.60 -11.40
C VAL A 127 34.26 -4.87 -12.21
N ALA A 128 35.49 -5.39 -12.19
CA ALA A 128 35.79 -6.68 -12.79
C ALA A 128 35.20 -7.82 -11.96
N TYR A 129 34.65 -8.83 -12.64
CA TYR A 129 34.06 -10.00 -12.00
C TYR A 129 34.31 -11.25 -12.85
N SER A 130 34.27 -12.42 -12.20
CA SER A 130 34.27 -13.73 -12.83
C SER A 130 32.89 -14.37 -12.75
N ASP A 131 32.58 -15.28 -13.68
CA ASP A 131 31.31 -16.03 -13.62
C ASP A 131 31.15 -16.78 -12.30
N LYS A 132 32.25 -17.32 -11.74
CA LYS A 132 32.23 -18.02 -10.46
C LYS A 132 31.74 -17.12 -9.32
N GLU A 133 32.22 -15.88 -9.25
CA GLU A 133 31.81 -14.91 -8.23
C GLU A 133 30.32 -14.55 -8.36
N ILE A 134 29.81 -14.42 -9.59
CA ILE A 134 28.37 -14.18 -9.82
C ILE A 134 27.53 -15.37 -9.33
N HIS A 135 27.94 -16.59 -9.69
CA HIS A 135 27.26 -17.81 -9.25
C HIS A 135 27.29 -17.95 -7.72
N GLU A 136 28.42 -17.66 -7.10
CA GLU A 136 28.58 -17.68 -5.64
C GLU A 136 27.70 -16.62 -4.96
N ALA A 137 27.69 -15.38 -5.46
CA ALA A 137 26.83 -14.31 -4.95
C ALA A 137 25.35 -14.69 -4.98
N LEU A 138 24.85 -15.23 -6.11
CA LEU A 138 23.46 -15.69 -6.22
C LEU A 138 23.16 -16.88 -5.31
N SER A 139 24.12 -17.78 -5.08
CA SER A 139 23.93 -18.91 -4.16
C SER A 139 23.80 -18.48 -2.70
N ILE A 140 24.48 -17.38 -2.32
CA ILE A 140 24.50 -16.85 -0.95
C ILE A 140 23.33 -15.90 -0.70
N LEU A 141 23.12 -14.96 -1.63
CA LEU A 141 22.16 -13.85 -1.47
C LEU A 141 20.77 -14.20 -2.02
N GLY A 142 20.66 -15.23 -2.85
CA GLY A 142 19.44 -15.59 -3.55
C GLY A 142 19.14 -14.66 -4.73
N THR A 143 17.86 -14.62 -5.13
CA THR A 143 17.37 -13.85 -6.28
C THR A 143 16.37 -12.75 -5.90
N LEU A 144 16.26 -12.47 -4.60
CA LEU A 144 15.46 -11.37 -4.10
C LEU A 144 16.22 -10.05 -4.32
N VAL A 145 15.50 -9.02 -4.74
CA VAL A 145 16.04 -7.69 -4.95
C VAL A 145 15.85 -6.88 -3.68
N GLY A 146 16.94 -6.40 -3.08
CA GLY A 146 16.91 -5.59 -1.86
C GLY A 146 17.80 -6.12 -0.75
#